data_AF-A0A151K303-F1
#
_entry.id   AF-A0A151K303-F1
#
_cell.length_a   1.000
_cell.length_b   1.000
_cell.length_c   1.000
_cell.angle_alpha   90.00
_cell.angle_beta   90.00
_cell.angle_gamma   90.00
#
_symmetry.space_group_name_H-M   'P 1'
#
loop_
_entity.id
_entity.type
_entity.pdbx_description
1 polymer ?
#
loop_
_entity_poly.entity_id
_entity_poly.type
_entity_poly.pdbx_seq_one_letter_code
_entity_poly.pdbx_strand_id
1 'polypeptide(L)'
;MEYKYRLVVFVNKKKTKEIEIVPSSWIYSDKLSSTLLCKFMPGPYNNEKINKLVYMVKNGLLPEDQWPSYPIELKGRAYTYEDAEKKAIILEKEPYVYSTDNEDRAKQKANQDKKYFQFKSVSQESVSQQLDESHFDINSDIIQNIRK
;
A
#
# COMPACT_ATOMS: atom_id res chain seq x y z
N MET A 1 7.18 -10.89 -12.84
CA MET A 1 6.32 -9.70 -12.87
C MET A 1 5.88 -9.38 -11.46
N GLU A 2 5.86 -8.12 -11.05
CA GLU A 2 5.39 -7.69 -9.72
C GLU A 2 3.88 -7.41 -9.76
N TYR A 3 3.14 -7.84 -8.73
CA TYR A 3 1.71 -7.54 -8.63
C TYR A 3 1.50 -6.06 -8.26
N LYS A 4 1.13 -5.26 -9.25
CA LYS A 4 0.94 -3.80 -9.11
C LYS A 4 -0.26 -3.43 -8.24
N TYR A 5 -1.29 -4.26 -8.22
CA TYR A 5 -2.55 -3.97 -7.53
C TYR A 5 -2.85 -5.00 -6.46
N ARG A 6 -3.47 -4.53 -5.37
CA ARG A 6 -4.01 -5.36 -4.29
C ARG A 6 -5.50 -5.11 -4.18
N LEU A 7 -6.22 -6.19 -3.90
CA LEU A 7 -7.61 -6.11 -3.46
C LEU A 7 -7.60 -6.13 -1.94
N VAL A 8 -8.15 -5.08 -1.34
CA VAL A 8 -8.10 -4.85 0.10
C VAL A 8 -9.49 -4.65 0.66
N VAL A 9 -9.65 -4.93 1.95
CA VAL A 9 -10.83 -4.53 2.72
C VAL A 9 -10.35 -3.64 3.86
N PHE A 10 -10.96 -2.46 3.99
CA PHE A 10 -10.71 -1.55 5.11
C PHE A 10 -11.34 -2.10 6.39
N VAL A 11 -10.53 -2.27 7.43
CA VAL A 11 -10.98 -2.84 8.70
C VAL A 11 -11.63 -1.73 9.54
N ASN A 12 -12.96 -1.74 9.55
CA ASN A 12 -13.83 -0.89 10.38
C ASN A 12 -14.60 -1.78 11.39
N LYS A 13 -14.95 -1.26 12.57
CA LYS A 13 -15.85 -1.91 13.54
C LYS A 13 -17.24 -2.22 12.95
N LYS A 14 -17.67 -1.51 11.90
CA LYS A 14 -18.90 -1.77 11.12
C LYS A 14 -18.55 -2.72 9.97
N LYS A 15 -19.20 -3.89 9.95
CA LYS A 15 -18.93 -5.07 9.10
C LYS A 15 -19.24 -4.87 7.59
N THR A 16 -19.29 -3.66 7.06
CA THR A 16 -19.45 -3.45 5.62
C THR A 16 -18.12 -3.73 4.94
N LYS A 17 -17.99 -4.94 4.38
CA LYS A 17 -16.82 -5.33 3.57
C LYS A 17 -16.89 -4.59 2.24
N GLU A 18 -16.34 -3.38 2.20
CA GLU A 18 -16.08 -2.69 0.94
C GLU A 18 -14.72 -3.15 0.42
N ILE A 19 -14.73 -3.79 -0.76
CA ILE A 19 -13.55 -4.27 -1.46
C ILE A 19 -13.02 -3.11 -2.29
N GLU A 20 -11.74 -2.80 -2.12
CA GLU A 20 -11.10 -1.67 -2.80
C GLU A 20 -9.85 -2.15 -3.55
N ILE A 21 -9.62 -1.56 -4.72
CA ILE A 21 -8.44 -1.82 -5.54
C ILE A 21 -7.44 -0.71 -5.29
N VAL A 22 -6.28 -1.06 -4.74
CA VAL A 22 -5.21 -0.10 -4.44
C VAL A 22 -3.89 -0.49 -5.10
N PRO A 23 -3.05 0.47 -5.49
CA PRO A 23 -1.67 0.18 -5.87
C PRO A 23 -0.90 -0.43 -4.70
N SER A 24 -0.06 -1.42 -4.96
CA SER A 24 0.83 -2.02 -3.96
C SER A 24 1.75 -0.98 -3.29
N SER A 25 2.04 0.14 -3.95
CA SER A 25 2.83 1.25 -3.41
C SER A 25 2.13 2.05 -2.31
N TRP A 26 0.80 1.96 -2.18
CA TRP A 26 0.04 2.70 -1.18
C TRP A 26 0.00 2.00 0.18
N ILE A 27 0.43 0.74 0.22
CA ILE A 27 0.36 -0.13 1.40
C ILE A 27 1.70 -0.10 2.13
N TYR A 28 1.61 0.08 3.44
CA TYR A 28 2.75 0.03 4.35
C TYR A 28 2.35 -0.64 5.66
N SER A 29 3.32 -1.10 6.44
CA SER A 29 3.07 -1.62 7.78
C SER A 29 3.27 -0.55 8.83
N ASP A 30 2.33 -0.45 9.77
CA ASP A 30 2.57 0.22 11.04
C ASP A 30 3.65 -0.53 11.84
N LYS A 31 4.58 0.20 12.43
CA LYS A 31 5.77 -0.37 13.08
C LYS A 31 5.44 -1.04 14.41
N LEU A 32 4.52 -0.45 15.16
CA LEU A 32 4.21 -0.88 16.52
C LEU A 32 3.24 -2.07 16.51
N SER A 33 2.19 -1.99 15.70
CA SER A 33 1.14 -3.00 15.67
C SER A 33 1.33 -4.08 14.60
N SER A 34 2.31 -3.93 13.70
CA SER A 34 2.47 -4.80 12.51
C SER A 34 1.20 -4.89 11.64
N THR A 35 0.32 -3.90 11.77
CA THR A 35 -0.93 -3.76 11.01
C THR A 35 -0.62 -3.16 9.65
N LEU A 36 -1.21 -3.71 8.59
CA LEU A 36 -1.10 -3.08 7.29
C LEU A 36 -2.03 -1.88 7.23
N LEU A 37 -1.50 -0.77 6.77
CA LEU A 37 -2.19 0.50 6.56
C LEU A 37 -2.15 0.87 5.08
N CYS A 38 -3.16 1.60 4.64
CA CYS A 38 -3.21 2.23 3.33
C CYS A 38 -3.76 3.64 3.47
N LYS A 39 -3.07 4.64 2.91
CA LYS A 39 -3.66 5.96 2.71
C LYS A 39 -4.74 5.87 1.65
N PHE A 40 -5.91 6.45 1.89
CA PHE A 40 -7.01 6.41 0.93
C PHE A 40 -7.84 7.69 0.99
N MET A 41 -8.45 8.04 -0.14
CA MET A 41 -9.20 9.29 -0.25
C MET A 41 -10.38 9.30 0.74
N PRO A 42 -10.52 10.33 1.59
CA PRO A 42 -11.64 10.39 2.50
C PRO A 42 -12.93 10.84 1.80
N GLY A 43 -14.05 10.24 2.21
CA GLY A 43 -15.39 10.66 1.81
C GLY A 43 -15.80 12.04 2.36
N PRO A 44 -17.00 12.54 1.99
CA PRO A 44 -17.94 11.93 1.06
C PRO A 44 -17.42 11.95 -0.38
N TYR A 45 -17.87 10.99 -1.18
CA TYR A 45 -17.48 10.84 -2.58
C TYR A 45 -18.51 11.50 -3.50
N ASN A 46 -18.03 12.31 -4.44
CA ASN A 46 -18.77 12.79 -5.60
C ASN A 46 -18.07 12.26 -6.88
N ASN A 47 -18.67 12.48 -8.05
CA ASN A 47 -18.13 11.99 -9.32
C ASN A 47 -16.69 12.47 -9.59
N GLU A 48 -16.36 13.71 -9.21
CA GLU A 48 -15.02 14.26 -9.37
C GLU A 48 -13.99 13.50 -8.53
N LYS A 49 -14.27 13.28 -7.25
CA LYS A 49 -13.42 12.52 -6.34
C LYS A 49 -13.25 11.08 -6.79
N ILE A 50 -14.32 10.43 -7.23
CA ILE A 50 -14.28 9.06 -7.77
C ILE A 50 -13.38 9.02 -9.01
N ASN A 51 -13.59 9.93 -9.97
CA ASN A 51 -12.78 9.99 -11.18
C ASN A 51 -11.29 10.25 -10.88
N LYS A 52 -11.01 11.15 -9.93
CA LYS A 52 -9.65 11.43 -9.46
C LYS A 52 -9.01 10.19 -8.83
N LEU A 53 -9.73 9.52 -7.92
CA LEU A 53 -9.24 8.31 -7.26
C LEU A 53 -8.93 7.21 -8.28
N VAL A 54 -9.87 6.91 -9.17
CA VAL A 54 -9.68 5.92 -10.24
C VAL A 54 -8.51 6.29 -11.15
N TYR A 55 -8.37 7.56 -11.52
CA TYR A 55 -7.24 8.04 -12.30
C TYR A 55 -5.91 7.82 -11.58
N MET A 56 -5.81 8.20 -10.29
CA MET A 56 -4.60 8.02 -9.49
C MET A 56 -4.22 6.54 -9.37
N VAL A 57 -5.19 5.66 -9.09
CA VAL A 57 -4.95 4.22 -8.97
C VAL A 57 -4.48 3.63 -10.31
N LYS A 58 -5.17 3.92 -11.42
CA LYS A 58 -4.82 3.40 -12.75
C LYS A 58 -3.44 3.84 -13.20
N ASN A 59 -3.04 5.07 -12.89
CA ASN A 59 -1.75 5.64 -13.28
C ASN A 59 -0.64 5.42 -12.23
N GLY A 60 -0.93 4.76 -11.10
CA GLY A 60 0.06 4.47 -10.07
C GLY A 60 0.61 5.72 -9.37
N LEU A 61 -0.17 6.80 -9.30
CA LEU A 61 0.20 8.03 -8.59
C LEU A 61 0.25 7.79 -7.09
N LEU A 62 1.06 8.55 -6.35
CA LEU A 62 1.13 8.46 -4.89
C LEU A 62 -0.16 9.01 -4.25
N PRO A 63 -0.58 8.50 -3.07
CA PRO A 63 -1.69 9.07 -2.33
C PRO A 63 -1.30 10.46 -1.81
N GLU A 64 -2.27 11.35 -1.60
CA GLU A 64 -1.98 12.68 -1.05
C GLU A 64 -1.58 12.58 0.42
N ASP A 65 -0.67 13.45 0.86
CA ASP A 65 -0.11 13.36 2.21
C ASP A 65 -1.14 13.56 3.32
N GLN A 66 -2.12 14.43 3.07
CA GLN A 66 -3.24 14.71 3.98
C GLN A 66 -4.27 13.58 4.07
N TRP A 67 -4.20 12.55 3.22
CA TRP A 67 -5.16 11.46 3.30
C TRP A 67 -4.93 10.61 4.56
N PRO A 68 -6.02 10.24 5.26
CA PRO A 68 -5.91 9.38 6.42
C PRO A 68 -5.48 7.96 6.03
N SER A 69 -4.87 7.29 6.99
CA SER A 69 -4.45 5.91 6.85
C SER A 69 -5.45 4.97 7.51
N TYR A 70 -5.84 3.94 6.77
CA TYR A 70 -6.82 2.96 7.23
C TYR A 70 -6.19 1.58 7.38
N PRO A 71 -6.49 0.83 8.45
CA PRO A 71 -6.12 -0.57 8.55
C PRO A 71 -6.76 -1.40 7.45
N ILE A 72 -6.00 -2.34 6.89
CA ILE A 72 -6.46 -3.19 5.78
C ILE A 72 -6.22 -4.68 6.00
N GLU A 73 -7.04 -5.48 5.34
CA GLU A 73 -6.78 -6.90 5.07
C GLU A 73 -6.54 -7.12 3.57
N LEU A 74 -5.53 -7.92 3.23
CA LEU A 74 -5.24 -8.31 1.86
C LEU A 74 -6.13 -9.48 1.44
N LYS A 75 -6.89 -9.30 0.36
CA LYS A 75 -7.84 -10.29 -0.16
C LYS A 75 -7.45 -10.86 -1.52
N GLY A 76 -6.61 -10.17 -2.27
CA GLY A 76 -6.12 -10.65 -3.56
C GLY A 76 -5.06 -9.74 -4.15
N ARG A 77 -4.60 -10.11 -5.35
CA ARG A 77 -3.55 -9.39 -6.07
C ARG A 77 -3.69 -9.53 -7.58
N ALA A 78 -3.28 -8.50 -8.31
CA ALA A 78 -3.42 -8.42 -9.76
C ALA A 78 -2.23 -7.69 -10.41
N TYR A 79 -1.93 -8.06 -11.66
CA TYR A 79 -0.88 -7.42 -12.45
C TYR A 79 -1.36 -6.15 -13.14
N THR A 80 -2.62 -6.14 -13.56
CA THR A 80 -3.29 -5.02 -14.24
C THR A 80 -4.53 -4.61 -13.47
N TYR A 81 -4.98 -3.37 -13.69
CA TYR A 81 -6.21 -2.88 -13.06
C TYR A 81 -7.44 -3.66 -13.54
N GLU A 82 -7.49 -4.01 -14.83
CA GLU A 82 -8.58 -4.83 -15.40
C GLU A 82 -8.67 -6.23 -14.77
N ASP A 83 -7.52 -6.87 -14.49
CA ASP A 83 -7.48 -8.14 -13.73
C ASP A 83 -7.98 -7.95 -12.29
N ALA A 84 -7.67 -6.80 -11.67
CA ALA A 84 -8.16 -6.46 -10.34
C ALA A 84 -9.69 -6.29 -10.32
N GLU A 85 -10.27 -5.61 -11.32
CA GLU A 85 -11.73 -5.45 -11.45
C GLU A 85 -12.44 -6.80 -11.57
N LYS A 86 -11.91 -7.70 -12.43
CA LYS A 86 -12.45 -9.07 -12.57
C LYS A 86 -12.41 -9.84 -11.26
N LYS A 87 -11.31 -9.71 -10.51
CA LYS A 87 -11.14 -10.36 -9.20
C LYS A 87 -12.01 -9.76 -8.11
N ALA A 88 -12.33 -8.46 -8.17
CA ALA A 88 -13.21 -7.82 -7.19
C ALA A 88 -14.62 -8.43 -7.23
N ILE A 89 -15.13 -8.71 -8.43
CA ILE A 89 -16.43 -9.38 -8.64
C ILE A 89 -16.44 -10.79 -8.02
N ILE A 90 -15.35 -11.54 -8.14
CA ILE A 90 -15.24 -12.89 -7.55
C ILE A 90 -15.21 -12.81 -6.01
N LEU A 91 -14.53 -11.80 -5.47
CA LEU A 91 -14.34 -11.61 -4.03
C LEU A 91 -15.63 -11.19 -3.30
N GLU A 92 -16.70 -10.82 -4.03
CA GLU A 92 -18.05 -10.69 -3.45
C GLU A 92 -18.58 -12.02 -2.91
N LYS A 93 -18.12 -13.15 -3.46
CA LYS A 93 -18.57 -14.51 -3.11
C LYS A 93 -17.52 -15.30 -2.35
N GLU A 94 -16.25 -15.05 -2.65
CA GLU A 94 -15.12 -15.78 -2.08
C GLU A 94 -14.38 -14.97 -1.01
N PRO A 95 -13.80 -15.58 0.03
CA PRO A 95 -13.05 -14.86 1.05
C PRO A 95 -11.70 -14.33 0.55
N TYR A 96 -11.15 -14.92 -0.52
CA TYR A 96 -9.87 -14.56 -1.12
C TYR A 96 -9.86 -14.85 -2.63
N VAL A 97 -9.07 -14.08 -3.40
CA VAL A 97 -8.93 -14.24 -4.86
C VAL A 97 -7.46 -14.30 -5.27
N TYR A 98 -6.81 -15.39 -4.90
CA TYR A 98 -5.46 -15.74 -5.34
C TYR A 98 -5.52 -16.79 -6.44
N SER A 99 -4.47 -16.87 -7.27
CA SER A 99 -4.33 -17.89 -8.32
C SER A 99 -4.03 -19.27 -7.71
N THR A 100 -4.99 -19.83 -6.98
CA THR A 100 -4.97 -21.16 -6.38
C THR A 100 -6.40 -21.63 -6.19
N ASP A 101 -6.62 -22.91 -6.37
CA ASP A 101 -7.89 -23.64 -6.23
C ASP A 101 -8.21 -24.06 -4.79
N ASN A 102 -7.40 -23.64 -3.81
CA ASN A 102 -7.47 -24.09 -2.44
C ASN A 102 -7.46 -22.90 -1.48
N GLU A 103 -8.47 -22.82 -0.61
CA GLU A 103 -8.66 -21.70 0.30
C GLU A 103 -7.51 -21.54 1.31
N ASP A 104 -7.00 -22.64 1.87
CA ASP A 104 -5.85 -22.60 2.79
C ASP A 104 -4.61 -22.03 2.09
N ARG A 105 -4.37 -22.41 0.83
CA ARG A 105 -3.29 -21.84 0.02
C ARG A 105 -3.53 -20.35 -0.27
N ALA A 106 -4.77 -19.94 -0.50
CA ALA A 106 -5.12 -18.54 -0.71
C ALA A 106 -4.84 -17.70 0.56
N LYS A 107 -5.22 -18.23 1.73
CA LYS A 107 -4.90 -17.63 3.03
C LYS A 107 -3.39 -17.58 3.30
N GLN A 108 -2.65 -18.63 2.95
CA GLN A 108 -1.19 -18.62 3.03
C GLN A 108 -0.57 -17.55 2.12
N LYS A 109 -1.10 -17.34 0.91
CA LYS A 109 -0.65 -16.27 0.00
C LYS A 109 -0.92 -14.88 0.57
N ALA A 110 -2.09 -14.65 1.18
CA ALA A 110 -2.38 -13.41 1.88
C ALA A 110 -1.38 -13.16 3.04
N ASN A 111 -1.04 -14.20 3.80
CA ASN A 111 -0.02 -14.10 4.86
C ASN A 111 1.39 -13.81 4.30
N GLN A 112 1.76 -14.42 3.17
CA GLN A 112 3.02 -14.14 2.48
C GLN A 112 3.09 -12.68 2.04
N ASP A 113 2.02 -12.16 1.45
CA ASP A 113 1.95 -10.76 1.05
C ASP A 113 2.01 -9.82 2.26
N LYS A 114 1.34 -10.16 3.38
CA LYS A 114 1.45 -9.39 4.62
C LYS A 114 2.89 -9.29 5.12
N LYS A 115 3.61 -10.42 5.17
CA LYS A 115 5.03 -10.44 5.55
C LYS A 115 5.91 -9.63 4.59
N TYR A 116 5.62 -9.69 3.29
CA TYR A 116 6.32 -8.88 2.29
C TYR A 116 6.20 -7.39 2.59
N PHE A 117 4.99 -6.89 2.87
CA PHE A 117 4.80 -5.47 3.17
C PHE A 117 5.43 -5.05 4.51
N GLN A 118 5.39 -5.92 5.52
CA GLN A 118 6.09 -5.69 6.79
C GLN A 118 7.60 -5.54 6.58
N PHE A 119 8.22 -6.44 5.82
CA PHE A 119 9.64 -6.38 5.52
C PHE A 119 10.02 -5.18 4.64
N LYS A 120 9.19 -4.88 3.62
CA LYS A 120 9.40 -3.75 2.72
C LYS A 120 9.42 -2.42 3.48
N SER A 121 8.49 -2.21 4.41
CA SER A 121 8.42 -0.97 5.20
C SER A 121 9.67 -0.78 6.08
N VAL A 122 10.21 -1.85 6.66
CA VAL A 122 11.47 -1.79 7.43
C VAL A 122 12.66 -1.43 6.52
N SER A 123 12.73 -2.04 5.33
CA SER A 123 13.86 -1.85 4.41
C SER A 123 13.91 -0.43 3.81
N GLN A 124 12.76 0.18 3.52
CA GLN A 124 12.70 1.56 3.03
C GLN A 124 13.17 2.55 4.09
N GLU A 125 12.87 2.30 5.35
CA GLU A 125 13.31 3.16 6.45
C GLU A 125 14.82 3.10 6.69
N SER A 126 15.44 1.92 6.64
CA SER A 126 16.90 1.83 6.75
C SER A 126 17.63 2.61 5.66
N VAL A 127 17.02 2.71 4.46
CA VAL A 127 17.57 3.51 3.36
C VAL A 127 17.36 5.01 3.63
N SER A 128 16.18 5.43 4.09
CA SER A 128 15.94 6.84 4.45
C SER A 128 16.86 7.32 5.58
N GLN A 129 17.06 6.51 6.63
CA GLN A 129 17.96 6.86 7.75
C GLN A 129 19.41 7.03 7.28
N GLN A 130 19.90 6.17 6.38
CA GLN A 130 21.25 6.31 5.81
C GLN A 130 21.40 7.56 4.94
N LEU A 131 20.34 7.95 4.21
CA LEU A 131 20.34 9.17 3.41
C LEU A 131 20.34 10.44 4.28
N ASP A 132 19.60 10.43 5.40
CA ASP A 132 19.58 11.55 6.34
C ASP A 132 20.93 11.72 7.09
N GLU A 133 21.56 10.61 7.49
CA GLU A 133 22.88 10.62 8.15
C GLU A 133 24.00 11.09 7.22
N SER A 134 23.99 10.69 5.94
CA SER A 134 25.00 11.11 4.97
C SER A 134 24.87 12.58 4.50
N HIS A 135 23.73 13.22 4.77
CA HIS A 135 23.49 14.63 4.41
C HIS A 135 24.02 15.64 5.44
N PHE A 136 24.53 15.18 6.59
CA PHE A 136 25.02 16.07 7.66
C PHE A 136 26.54 16.39 7.57
N ASP A 137 27.31 15.68 6.75
CA ASP A 137 28.79 15.77 6.74
C ASP A 137 29.42 16.56 5.58
N ILE A 138 28.62 17.17 4.68
CA ILE A 138 29.20 17.93 3.55
C ILE A 138 29.45 19.42 3.89
N ASN A 139 28.87 19.95 4.97
CA ASN A 139 28.95 21.38 5.31
C ASN A 139 29.97 21.75 6.40
N SER A 140 30.62 20.79 7.08
CA SER A 140 31.60 21.09 8.13
C SER A 140 33.02 21.34 7.61
N ASP A 141 33.38 20.78 6.45
CA ASP A 141 34.76 20.86 5.92
C ASP A 141 35.02 22.08 5.00
N ILE A 142 33.97 22.77 4.52
CA ILE A 142 34.15 23.93 3.61
C ILE A 142 34.45 25.23 4.38
N ILE A 143 34.07 25.33 5.67
CA ILE A 143 34.19 26.59 6.42
C ILE A 143 35.60 26.81 7.03
N GLN A 144 36.46 25.80 7.13
CA GLN A 144 37.80 25.97 7.72
C GLN A 144 38.91 26.44 6.75
N ASN A 145 38.67 26.52 5.44
CA ASN A 145 39.70 26.86 4.45
C ASN A 145 39.60 28.28 3.84
N ILE A 146 38.79 29.19 4.39
CA ILE A 146 38.68 30.59 3.91
C ILE A 146 39.31 31.60 4.90
N ARG A 147 40.13 31.15 5.86
CA ARG A 147 40.90 32.05 6.74
C ARG A 147 42.36 31.61 6.88
N LYS A 148 43.14 31.79 5.82
CA LYS A 148 44.57 32.08 5.91
C LYS A 148 44.95 33.10 4.85
#